data_AF-A0A3C1C3S7-F1
#
_entry.id   AF-A0A3C1C3S7-F1
#
_cell.length_a   1.000
_cell.length_b   1.000
_cell.length_c   1.000
_cell.angle_alpha   90.00
_cell.angle_beta   90.00
_cell.angle_gamma   90.00
#
_symmetry.space_group_name_H-M   'P 1'
#
loop_
_entity.id
_entity.type
_entity.pdbx_description
1 polymer ?
#
loop_
_entity_poly.entity_id
_entity_poly.type
_entity_poly.pdbx_seq_one_letter_code
_entity_poly.pdbx_strand_id
1 'polypeptide(L)'
;MDAVQGKPGTHLGEIENADGVGQHGSIVCGDALKFTFRVKKNEDPLKDIITEAKYLTFGCTSAIAASEALCALIEGHNLTPIEALKIRNQDIVDFLEGLPQQKIHCSVMGAEALEAAVVDWAKKRGVDLAAHGVKLTGETAEDDGRIVCKCFGVTEPYLRRKIKELNLRTIEDIISALKAGGMCGACRYAPGGLQDILNETWGTGEPAPTTVAAEPVADTGLSQFQLFRKIEKVIDETVRPVLKGDGGDIELVDIKGWTVYCALRGMCAGCMGASRTLQLIVERTLKDQVDERIRVVPV
;
A
#
# COMPACT_ATOMS: atom_id res chain seq x y z
N MET A 1 -11.78 -7.17 -6.74
CA MET A 1 -12.11 -6.25 -7.85
C MET A 1 -13.56 -5.73 -7.80
N ASP A 2 -14.43 -6.25 -6.92
CA ASP A 2 -15.84 -5.86 -6.86
C ASP A 2 -16.07 -4.42 -6.36
N ALA A 3 -15.22 -3.91 -5.46
CA ALA A 3 -15.26 -2.52 -4.99
C ALA A 3 -14.99 -1.50 -6.10
N VAL A 4 -14.10 -1.81 -7.05
CA VAL A 4 -13.82 -0.95 -8.21
C VAL A 4 -15.04 -0.87 -9.14
N GLN A 5 -15.85 -1.94 -9.17
CA GLN A 5 -17.06 -2.01 -9.99
C GLN A 5 -18.33 -1.57 -9.22
N GLY A 6 -18.19 -1.14 -7.96
CA GLY A 6 -19.31 -0.71 -7.12
C GLY A 6 -20.36 -1.80 -6.89
N LYS A 7 -19.96 -3.08 -6.86
CA LYS A 7 -20.91 -4.17 -6.67
C LYS A 7 -21.50 -4.20 -5.25
N PRO A 8 -22.72 -4.71 -5.08
CA PRO A 8 -23.29 -4.95 -3.75
C PRO A 8 -22.39 -5.86 -2.91
N GLY A 9 -22.24 -5.55 -1.62
CA GLY A 9 -21.41 -6.32 -0.68
C GLY A 9 -20.00 -5.75 -0.45
N THR A 10 -19.67 -4.61 -1.03
CA THR A 10 -18.42 -3.87 -0.76
C THR A 10 -18.65 -2.79 0.29
N HIS A 11 -17.58 -2.24 0.86
CA HIS A 11 -17.67 -1.15 1.83
C HIS A 11 -17.78 0.24 1.16
N LEU A 12 -17.83 0.29 -0.18
CA LEU A 12 -18.01 1.55 -0.92
C LEU A 12 -19.39 2.16 -0.64
N GLY A 13 -19.39 3.38 -0.11
CA GLY A 13 -20.59 4.15 0.20
C GLY A 13 -20.44 4.99 1.47
N GLU A 14 -21.56 5.47 1.98
CA GLU A 14 -21.62 6.18 3.25
C GLU A 14 -22.72 5.62 4.14
N ILE A 15 -22.55 5.77 5.45
CA ILE A 15 -23.56 5.41 6.44
C ILE A 15 -24.34 6.66 6.82
N GLU A 16 -25.66 6.64 6.61
CA GLU A 16 -26.54 7.68 7.14
C GLU A 16 -26.52 7.69 8.67
N ASN A 17 -26.40 8.89 9.25
CA ASN A 17 -26.31 9.10 10.71
C ASN A 17 -25.20 8.24 11.36
N ALA A 18 -24.03 8.20 10.72
CA ALA A 18 -22.87 7.48 11.24
C ALA A 18 -22.44 7.98 12.64
N ASP A 19 -21.98 7.03 13.46
CA ASP A 19 -21.48 7.34 14.81
C ASP A 19 -20.10 8.01 14.74
N GLY A 20 -19.30 7.71 13.72
CA GLY A 20 -18.05 8.41 13.40
C GLY A 20 -17.96 8.79 11.93
N VAL A 21 -17.55 10.03 11.66
CA VAL A 21 -17.35 10.58 10.31
C VAL A 21 -16.01 11.29 10.24
N GLY A 22 -15.16 10.90 9.30
CA GLY A 22 -13.85 11.50 9.07
C GLY A 22 -13.59 11.75 7.60
N GLN A 23 -12.83 12.80 7.29
CA GLN A 23 -12.45 13.15 5.93
C GLN A 23 -10.97 13.51 5.88
N HIS A 24 -10.30 13.13 4.80
CA HIS A 24 -8.94 13.54 4.52
C HIS A 24 -8.71 13.72 3.01
N GLY A 25 -7.81 14.63 2.64
CA GLY A 25 -7.46 14.92 1.25
C GLY A 25 -8.35 15.98 0.59
N SER A 26 -8.16 16.18 -0.70
CA SER A 26 -8.85 17.21 -1.48
C SER A 26 -9.11 16.75 -2.91
N ILE A 27 -10.31 17.02 -3.42
CA ILE A 27 -10.67 16.73 -4.81
C ILE A 27 -9.72 17.47 -5.77
N VAL A 28 -9.21 18.64 -5.37
CA VAL A 28 -8.27 19.44 -6.17
C VAL A 28 -6.93 18.73 -6.34
N CYS A 29 -6.45 18.00 -5.32
CA CYS A 29 -5.18 17.28 -5.39
C CYS A 29 -5.31 15.88 -6.00
N GLY A 30 -6.52 15.51 -6.44
CA GLY A 30 -6.80 14.25 -7.13
C GLY A 30 -7.14 13.09 -6.21
N ASP A 31 -6.99 13.25 -4.88
CA ASP A 31 -7.29 12.22 -3.89
C ASP A 31 -8.05 12.82 -2.69
N ALA A 32 -9.22 12.26 -2.40
CA ALA A 32 -10.00 12.57 -1.20
C ALA A 32 -10.69 11.30 -0.69
N LEU A 33 -10.84 11.20 0.63
CA LEU A 33 -11.48 10.06 1.27
C LEU A 33 -12.39 10.55 2.41
N LYS A 34 -13.61 10.04 2.44
CA LYS A 34 -14.55 10.14 3.55
C LYS A 34 -14.72 8.74 4.12
N PHE A 35 -14.43 8.58 5.40
CA PHE A 35 -14.61 7.36 6.15
C PHE A 35 -15.78 7.53 7.12
N THR A 36 -16.67 6.54 7.18
CA THR A 36 -17.83 6.53 8.07
C THR A 36 -17.97 5.19 8.73
N PHE A 37 -18.30 5.16 10.02
CA PHE A 37 -18.57 3.89 10.70
C PHE A 37 -19.75 4.00 11.67
N ARG A 38 -20.36 2.85 11.94
CA ARG A 38 -21.40 2.64 12.95
C ARG A 38 -20.89 1.70 14.02
N VAL A 39 -21.27 1.98 15.27
CA VAL A 39 -20.90 1.15 16.40
C VAL A 39 -22.12 0.48 17.03
N LYS A 40 -21.92 -0.73 17.54
CA LYS A 40 -22.77 -1.30 18.57
C LYS A 40 -22.38 -0.67 19.91
N LYS A 41 -23.27 0.19 20.41
CA LYS A 41 -23.05 0.93 21.66
C LYS A 41 -23.11 0.02 22.88
N ASN A 42 -22.15 0.21 23.78
CA ASN A 42 -22.12 -0.40 25.10
C ASN A 42 -22.27 0.66 26.20
N GLU A 43 -22.52 0.22 27.44
CA GLU A 43 -22.57 1.11 28.61
C GLU A 43 -21.24 1.87 28.78
N ASP A 44 -20.13 1.14 28.60
CA ASP A 44 -18.79 1.70 28.51
C ASP A 44 -18.48 2.04 27.04
N PRO A 45 -18.32 3.33 26.69
CA PRO A 45 -18.00 3.75 25.33
C PRO A 45 -16.71 3.12 24.78
N LEU A 46 -15.76 2.78 25.64
CA LEU A 46 -14.49 2.17 25.21
C LEU A 46 -14.68 0.75 24.69
N LYS A 47 -15.83 0.14 24.97
CA LYS A 47 -16.20 -1.19 24.49
C LYS A 47 -17.13 -1.13 23.29
N ASP A 48 -17.46 0.06 22.77
CA ASP A 48 -18.21 0.19 21.51
C ASP A 48 -17.47 -0.57 20.41
N ILE A 49 -18.18 -1.40 19.64
CA ILE A 49 -17.60 -2.22 18.57
C ILE A 49 -18.04 -1.67 17.23
N ILE A 50 -17.12 -1.45 16.29
CA ILE A 50 -17.45 -1.08 14.93
C ILE A 50 -18.12 -2.28 14.24
N THR A 51 -19.37 -2.12 13.83
CA THR A 51 -20.16 -3.17 13.17
C THR A 51 -20.34 -2.95 11.67
N GLU A 52 -20.12 -1.72 11.22
CA GLU A 52 -20.24 -1.34 9.81
C GLU A 52 -19.27 -0.18 9.57
N ALA A 53 -18.41 -0.31 8.57
CA ALA A 53 -17.46 0.68 8.11
C ALA A 53 -17.67 0.88 6.61
N LYS A 54 -17.80 2.12 6.18
CA LYS A 54 -17.91 2.48 4.76
C LYS A 54 -17.03 3.64 4.40
N TYR A 55 -16.63 3.67 3.15
CA TYR A 55 -15.83 4.75 2.61
C TYR A 55 -16.38 5.29 1.29
N LEU A 56 -16.25 6.59 1.10
CA LEU A 56 -16.30 7.22 -0.22
C LEU A 56 -14.90 7.73 -0.53
N THR A 57 -14.37 7.39 -1.70
CA THR A 57 -13.08 7.89 -2.13
C THR A 57 -13.15 8.41 -3.56
N PHE A 58 -12.49 9.54 -3.78
CA PHE A 58 -12.11 10.03 -5.08
C PHE A 58 -10.61 9.83 -5.18
N GLY A 59 -10.15 8.99 -6.10
CA GLY A 59 -8.73 8.66 -6.20
C GLY A 59 -8.47 7.48 -7.14
N CYS A 60 -7.24 6.98 -7.12
CA CYS A 60 -6.86 5.85 -7.95
C CYS A 60 -7.40 4.50 -7.43
N THR A 61 -7.32 3.45 -8.24
CA THR A 61 -7.74 2.09 -7.84
C THR A 61 -7.03 1.57 -6.60
N SER A 62 -5.80 2.02 -6.33
CA SER A 62 -5.07 1.72 -5.10
C SER A 62 -5.69 2.37 -3.86
N ALA A 63 -6.29 3.56 -3.99
CA ALA A 63 -7.03 4.19 -2.91
C ALA A 63 -8.29 3.39 -2.56
N ILE A 64 -9.03 2.93 -3.58
CA ILE A 64 -10.19 2.06 -3.40
C ILE A 64 -9.77 0.76 -2.70
N ALA A 65 -8.70 0.11 -3.15
CA ALA A 65 -8.21 -1.13 -2.56
C ALA A 65 -7.75 -0.97 -1.10
N ALA A 66 -6.96 0.07 -0.80
CA ALA A 66 -6.52 0.35 0.56
C ALA A 66 -7.68 0.66 1.51
N SER A 67 -8.68 1.42 1.05
CA SER A 67 -9.87 1.74 1.85
C SER A 67 -10.73 0.51 2.12
N GLU A 68 -10.94 -0.33 1.10
CA GLU A 68 -11.67 -1.59 1.23
C GLU A 68 -10.97 -2.54 2.21
N ALA A 69 -9.64 -2.66 2.12
CA ALA A 69 -8.84 -3.44 3.04
C ALA A 69 -8.96 -2.93 4.49
N LEU A 70 -8.92 -1.60 4.68
CA LEU A 70 -9.10 -0.99 5.99
C LEU A 70 -10.48 -1.34 6.60
N CYS A 71 -11.56 -1.19 5.84
CA CYS A 71 -12.90 -1.56 6.30
C CYS A 71 -13.00 -3.05 6.65
N ALA A 72 -12.50 -3.92 5.77
CA ALA A 72 -12.53 -5.37 5.97
C ALA A 72 -11.74 -5.80 7.22
N LEU A 73 -10.57 -5.20 7.48
CA LEU A 73 -9.76 -5.46 8.68
C LEU A 73 -10.50 -5.05 9.96
N ILE A 74 -11.17 -3.90 9.96
CA ILE A 74 -11.91 -3.40 11.13
C ILE A 74 -13.08 -4.32 11.47
N GLU A 75 -13.91 -4.64 10.47
CA GLU A 75 -15.10 -5.47 10.66
C GLU A 75 -14.73 -6.94 10.96
N GLY A 76 -13.74 -7.49 10.26
CA GLY A 76 -13.29 -8.87 10.44
C GLY A 76 -12.74 -9.15 11.84
N HIS A 77 -12.19 -8.13 12.51
CA HIS A 77 -11.64 -8.26 13.86
C HIS A 77 -12.54 -7.71 14.97
N ASN A 78 -13.74 -7.19 14.63
CA ASN A 78 -14.66 -6.55 15.59
C ASN A 78 -13.97 -5.50 16.46
N LEU A 79 -13.20 -4.60 15.85
CA LEU A 79 -12.39 -3.64 16.60
C LEU A 79 -13.25 -2.54 17.25
N THR A 80 -12.81 -2.07 18.40
CA THR A 80 -13.28 -0.78 18.95
C THR A 80 -12.72 0.39 18.12
N PRO A 81 -13.33 1.59 18.18
CA PRO A 81 -12.79 2.78 17.51
C PRO A 81 -11.33 3.09 17.87
N ILE A 82 -10.94 2.89 19.13
CA ILE A 82 -9.57 3.14 19.60
C ILE A 82 -8.61 2.06 19.11
N GLU A 83 -9.04 0.79 19.08
CA GLU A 83 -8.21 -0.29 18.54
C GLU A 83 -8.02 -0.18 17.03
N ALA A 84 -9.02 0.31 16.29
CA ALA A 84 -8.92 0.54 14.86
C ALA A 84 -7.76 1.51 14.51
N LEU A 85 -7.44 2.47 15.39
CA LEU A 85 -6.28 3.37 15.20
C LEU A 85 -4.93 2.66 15.24
N LYS A 86 -4.87 1.43 15.75
CA LYS A 86 -3.63 0.64 15.79
C LYS A 86 -3.36 -0.09 14.47
N ILE A 87 -4.29 -0.05 13.51
CA ILE A 87 -4.06 -0.59 12.16
C ILE A 87 -2.94 0.23 11.50
N ARG A 88 -1.85 -0.44 11.16
CA ARG A 88 -0.69 0.16 10.50
C ARG A 88 -0.83 0.03 9.01
N ASN A 89 -0.09 0.87 8.28
CA ASN A 89 0.06 0.75 6.83
C ASN A 89 0.49 -0.67 6.42
N GLN A 90 1.38 -1.30 7.18
CA GLN A 90 1.84 -2.66 6.88
C GLN A 90 0.69 -3.67 6.93
N ASP A 91 -0.25 -3.54 7.86
CA ASP A 91 -1.36 -4.48 7.99
C ASP A 91 -2.31 -4.38 6.76
N ILE A 92 -2.48 -3.17 6.21
CA ILE A 92 -3.21 -2.94 4.94
C ILE A 92 -2.43 -3.54 3.76
N VAL A 93 -1.11 -3.35 3.72
CA VAL A 93 -0.25 -3.90 2.66
C VAL A 93 -0.29 -5.43 2.67
N ASP A 94 -0.22 -6.04 3.85
CA ASP A 94 -0.24 -7.49 4.03
C ASP A 94 -1.60 -8.07 3.63
N PHE A 95 -2.71 -7.39 3.99
CA PHE A 95 -4.06 -7.77 3.58
C PHE A 95 -4.23 -7.75 2.06
N LEU A 96 -3.57 -6.81 1.37
CA LEU A 96 -3.61 -6.71 -0.09
C LEU A 96 -2.63 -7.65 -0.79
N GLU A 97 -1.92 -8.52 -0.06
CA GLU A 97 -0.83 -9.38 -0.56
C GLU A 97 0.29 -8.57 -1.24
N GLY A 98 0.49 -7.34 -0.75
CA GLY A 98 1.48 -6.39 -1.24
C GLY A 98 0.85 -5.13 -1.85
N LEU A 99 1.60 -4.03 -1.73
CA LEU A 99 1.27 -2.76 -2.35
C LEU A 99 2.58 -2.15 -2.87
N PRO A 100 2.64 -1.68 -4.13
CA PRO A 100 3.83 -0.99 -4.63
C PRO A 100 4.14 0.22 -3.73
N GLN A 101 5.42 0.44 -3.40
CA GLN A 101 5.84 1.55 -2.50
C GLN A 101 5.23 2.90 -2.90
N GLN A 102 5.15 3.16 -4.21
CA GLN A 102 4.58 4.36 -4.84
C GLN A 102 3.11 4.64 -4.47
N LYS A 103 2.42 3.66 -3.87
CA LYS A 103 1.00 3.72 -3.51
C LYS A 103 0.76 3.75 -1.99
N ILE A 104 1.81 3.84 -1.17
CA ILE A 104 1.69 3.95 0.30
C ILE A 104 0.86 5.16 0.72
N HIS A 105 0.87 6.28 -0.02
CA HIS A 105 -0.01 7.42 0.31
C HIS A 105 -1.49 7.05 0.37
N CYS A 106 -1.94 6.04 -0.39
CA CYS A 106 -3.33 5.59 -0.37
C CYS A 106 -3.70 4.96 0.97
N SER A 107 -2.77 4.24 1.61
CA SER A 107 -2.99 3.66 2.94
C SER A 107 -2.88 4.71 4.04
N VAL A 108 -1.94 5.66 3.90
CA VAL A 108 -1.80 6.81 4.83
C VAL A 108 -3.09 7.63 4.88
N MET A 109 -3.66 7.97 3.72
CA MET A 109 -4.92 8.72 3.63
C MET A 109 -6.08 8.00 4.33
N GLY A 110 -6.18 6.67 4.17
CA GLY A 110 -7.20 5.87 4.85
C GLY A 110 -7.07 5.92 6.38
N ALA A 111 -5.84 5.81 6.89
CA ALA A 111 -5.57 5.91 8.32
C ALA A 111 -5.90 7.30 8.89
N GLU A 112 -5.55 8.38 8.19
CA GLU A 112 -5.85 9.75 8.64
C GLU A 112 -7.37 10.03 8.64
N ALA A 113 -8.11 9.53 7.64
CA ALA A 113 -9.56 9.66 7.63
C ALA A 113 -10.24 8.81 8.73
N LEU A 114 -9.72 7.61 9.02
CA LEU A 114 -10.19 6.80 10.15
C LEU A 114 -9.96 7.55 11.46
N GLU A 115 -8.79 8.14 11.65
CA GLU A 115 -8.50 8.91 12.85
C GLU A 115 -9.48 10.06 13.04
N ALA A 116 -9.72 10.85 11.99
CA ALA A 116 -10.72 11.91 12.01
C ALA A 116 -12.12 11.37 12.39
N ALA A 117 -12.49 10.19 11.90
CA ALA A 117 -13.77 9.55 12.22
C ALA A 117 -13.85 9.11 13.69
N VAL A 118 -12.75 8.61 14.27
CA VAL A 118 -12.67 8.24 15.68
C VAL A 118 -12.73 9.47 16.57
N VAL A 119 -12.12 10.59 16.18
CA VAL A 119 -12.23 11.87 16.89
C VAL A 119 -13.69 12.36 16.92
N ASP A 120 -14.39 12.30 15.78
CA ASP A 120 -15.81 12.67 15.70
C ASP A 120 -16.68 11.78 16.59
N TRP A 121 -16.48 10.46 16.55
CA TRP A 121 -17.15 9.52 17.44
C TRP A 121 -16.89 9.83 18.92
N ALA A 122 -15.64 10.07 19.30
CA ALA A 122 -15.26 10.36 20.68
C ALA A 122 -15.92 11.65 21.19
N LYS A 123 -15.98 12.70 20.35
CA LYS A 123 -16.73 13.94 20.66
C LYS A 123 -18.21 13.67 20.87
N LYS A 124 -18.84 12.86 20.01
CA LYS A 124 -20.26 12.49 20.12
C LYS A 124 -20.57 11.61 21.34
N ARG A 125 -19.66 10.72 21.71
CA ARG A 125 -19.82 9.80 22.86
C ARG A 125 -19.32 10.36 24.19
N GLY A 126 -18.59 11.47 24.19
CA GLY A 126 -18.00 12.07 25.38
C GLY A 126 -16.77 11.31 25.89
N VAL A 127 -15.97 10.74 24.98
CA VAL A 127 -14.74 10.01 25.32
C VAL A 127 -13.53 10.94 25.25
N ASP A 128 -12.74 10.96 26.31
CA ASP A 128 -11.45 11.67 26.31
C ASP A 128 -10.36 10.76 25.73
N LEU A 129 -10.02 10.99 24.47
CA LEU A 129 -8.99 10.23 23.74
C LEU A 129 -7.59 10.42 24.34
N ALA A 130 -7.28 11.61 24.88
CA ALA A 130 -5.97 11.90 25.45
C ALA A 130 -5.73 11.12 26.74
N ALA A 131 -6.77 10.97 27.57
CA ALA A 131 -6.73 10.14 28.77
C ALA A 131 -6.50 8.64 28.47
N HIS A 132 -6.70 8.21 27.23
CA HIS A 132 -6.55 6.82 26.78
C HIS A 132 -5.35 6.61 25.87
N GLY A 133 -4.39 7.54 25.89
CA GLY A 133 -3.12 7.40 25.19
C GLY A 133 -3.22 7.56 23.67
N VAL A 134 -4.36 8.02 23.15
CA VAL A 134 -4.51 8.37 21.74
C VAL A 134 -4.02 9.81 21.57
N LYS A 135 -2.86 9.97 20.93
CA LYS A 135 -2.41 11.28 20.46
C LYS A 135 -3.15 11.57 19.16
N LEU A 136 -3.99 12.59 19.15
CA LEU A 136 -4.74 13.02 17.98
C LEU A 136 -3.78 13.68 16.97
N THR A 137 -3.75 13.19 15.73
CA THR A 137 -2.80 13.59 14.68
C THR A 137 -3.46 14.22 13.45
N GLY A 138 -4.78 14.21 13.32
CA GLY A 138 -5.50 14.77 12.16
C GLY A 138 -5.74 16.28 12.24
N GLU A 139 -5.39 17.03 11.16
CA GLU A 139 -5.67 18.45 10.88
C GLU A 139 -5.92 19.31 12.13
N THR A 140 -5.00 19.24 13.09
CA THR A 140 -5.05 20.11 14.25
C THR A 140 -4.61 21.50 13.80
N ALA A 141 -4.99 22.54 14.55
CA ALA A 141 -4.38 23.86 14.43
C ALA A 141 -2.83 23.83 14.57
N GLU A 142 -2.24 22.68 14.93
CA GLU A 142 -0.81 22.42 15.02
C GLU A 142 -0.16 22.07 13.67
N ASP A 143 -0.95 21.67 12.67
CA ASP A 143 -0.49 21.49 11.28
C ASP A 143 -0.52 22.79 10.47
N ASP A 144 -1.14 23.85 11.01
CA ASP A 144 -1.06 25.19 10.44
C ASP A 144 0.37 25.72 10.52
N GLY A 145 0.93 26.04 9.36
CA GLY A 145 2.31 26.49 9.30
C GLY A 145 2.70 26.90 7.90
N ARG A 146 4.00 27.12 7.71
CA ARG A 146 4.55 27.46 6.40
C ARG A 146 4.26 26.34 5.41
N ILE A 147 3.61 26.69 4.29
CA ILE A 147 3.39 25.75 3.18
C ILE A 147 4.73 25.49 2.48
N VAL A 148 5.14 24.22 2.47
CA VAL A 148 6.37 23.76 1.80
C VAL A 148 6.04 23.30 0.38
N CYS A 149 5.02 22.45 0.22
CA CYS A 149 4.58 21.99 -1.11
C CYS A 149 3.29 22.69 -1.53
N LYS A 150 3.42 23.78 -2.31
CA LYS A 150 2.27 24.55 -2.81
C LYS A 150 1.33 23.75 -3.70
N CYS A 151 1.83 22.78 -4.45
CA CYS A 151 1.01 21.94 -5.34
C CYS A 151 0.00 21.07 -4.58
N PHE A 152 0.38 20.59 -3.40
CA PHE A 152 -0.42 19.66 -2.59
C PHE A 152 -0.87 20.27 -1.26
N GLY A 153 -0.62 21.57 -1.04
CA GLY A 153 -0.97 22.26 0.21
C GLY A 153 -0.22 21.77 1.45
N VAL A 154 0.90 21.06 1.29
CA VAL A 154 1.56 20.39 2.42
C VAL A 154 2.40 21.38 3.24
N THR A 155 2.16 21.41 4.55
CA THR A 155 2.82 22.30 5.51
C THR A 155 4.07 21.67 6.12
N GLU A 156 4.95 22.52 6.64
CA GLU A 156 6.17 22.10 7.33
C GLU A 156 5.91 21.26 8.59
N PRO A 157 4.99 21.63 9.51
CA PRO A 157 4.70 20.81 10.69
C PRO A 157 4.21 19.41 10.32
N TYR A 158 3.30 19.31 9.34
CA TYR A 158 2.82 18.04 8.80
C TYR A 158 3.99 17.18 8.25
N LEU A 159 4.87 17.78 7.45
CA LEU A 159 6.05 17.08 6.92
C LEU A 159 6.95 16.55 8.05
N ARG A 160 7.32 17.38 9.02
CA ARG A 160 8.21 16.96 10.12
C ARG A 160 7.61 15.82 10.92
N ARG A 161 6.30 15.87 11.18
CA ARG A 161 5.58 14.81 11.88
C ARG A 161 5.63 13.52 11.07
N LYS A 162 5.16 13.54 9.82
CA LYS A 162 5.08 12.34 8.98
C LYS A 162 6.45 11.75 8.63
N ILE A 163 7.47 12.59 8.47
CA ILE A 163 8.86 12.14 8.30
C ILE A 163 9.30 11.27 9.50
N LYS A 164 8.96 11.67 10.73
CA LYS A 164 9.32 10.89 11.93
C LYS A 164 8.43 9.66 12.08
N GLU A 165 7.11 9.82 11.98
CA GLU A 165 6.13 8.74 12.17
C GLU A 165 6.34 7.59 11.18
N LEU A 166 6.58 7.91 9.92
CA LEU A 166 6.78 6.93 8.86
C LEU A 166 8.26 6.62 8.60
N ASN A 167 9.17 7.20 9.41
CA ASN A 167 10.62 7.05 9.27
C ASN A 167 11.11 7.33 7.82
N LEU A 168 10.60 8.39 7.19
CA LEU A 168 10.96 8.80 5.83
C LEU A 168 12.37 9.37 5.83
N ARG A 169 13.28 8.84 5.01
CA ARG A 169 14.69 9.23 4.99
C ARG A 169 15.11 9.95 3.72
N THR A 170 14.34 9.80 2.64
CA THR A 170 14.65 10.37 1.33
C THR A 170 13.50 11.22 0.80
N ILE A 171 13.78 12.06 -0.20
CA ILE A 171 12.74 12.81 -0.90
C ILE A 171 11.78 11.85 -1.60
N GLU A 172 12.28 10.74 -2.11
CA GLU A 172 11.52 9.68 -2.74
C GLU A 172 10.52 9.05 -1.75
N ASP A 173 10.94 8.79 -0.50
CA ASP A 173 10.03 8.31 0.55
C ASP A 173 8.90 9.32 0.80
N ILE A 174 9.22 10.61 0.86
CA ILE A 174 8.24 11.70 1.03
C ILE A 174 7.27 11.76 -0.15
N ILE A 175 7.77 11.70 -1.38
CA ILE A 175 6.92 11.71 -2.59
C ILE A 175 5.99 10.51 -2.57
N SER A 176 6.50 9.34 -2.19
CA SER A 176 5.77 8.09 -2.20
C SER A 176 4.66 8.05 -1.14
N ALA A 177 4.95 8.54 0.07
CA ALA A 177 4.04 8.49 1.20
C ALA A 177 3.09 9.70 1.27
N LEU A 178 3.53 10.88 0.84
CA LEU A 178 2.83 12.15 1.06
C LEU A 178 2.55 12.95 -0.22
N LYS A 179 3.00 12.47 -1.39
CA LYS A 179 2.96 13.17 -2.69
C LYS A 179 3.74 14.49 -2.77
N ALA A 180 4.14 15.07 -1.64
CA ALA A 180 4.89 16.32 -1.59
C ALA A 180 6.17 16.23 -2.42
N GLY A 181 6.35 17.18 -3.34
CA GLY A 181 7.49 17.21 -4.26
C GLY A 181 7.32 16.37 -5.53
N GLY A 182 6.26 15.57 -5.67
CA GLY A 182 6.05 14.71 -6.84
C GLY A 182 5.62 15.44 -8.11
N MET A 183 4.93 16.59 -7.99
CA MET A 183 4.31 17.29 -9.13
C MET A 183 5.29 18.19 -9.89
N CYS A 184 5.57 19.41 -9.41
CA CYS A 184 6.48 20.34 -10.09
C CYS A 184 7.95 20.20 -9.63
N GLY A 185 8.19 19.52 -8.50
CA GLY A 185 9.52 19.35 -7.90
C GLY A 185 10.14 20.59 -7.25
N ALA A 186 9.51 21.77 -7.33
CA ALA A 186 10.10 23.03 -6.87
C ALA A 186 10.45 23.05 -5.36
N CYS A 187 9.70 22.32 -4.52
CA CYS A 187 9.93 22.30 -3.07
C CYS A 187 11.02 21.30 -2.63
N ARG A 188 11.59 20.49 -3.54
CA ARG A 188 12.53 19.41 -3.18
C ARG A 188 13.82 19.97 -2.55
N TYR A 189 14.43 20.95 -3.23
CA TYR A 189 15.72 21.54 -2.86
C TYR A 189 15.69 23.07 -2.74
N ALA A 190 14.49 23.66 -2.67
CA ALA A 190 14.35 25.08 -2.34
C ALA A 190 14.77 25.33 -0.87
N PRO A 191 15.18 26.55 -0.50
CA PRO A 191 15.45 26.90 0.89
C PRO A 191 14.22 26.64 1.80
N GLY A 192 14.42 25.89 2.88
CA GLY A 192 13.35 25.37 3.73
C GLY A 192 12.49 24.31 3.03
N GLY A 193 13.03 23.63 2.02
CA GLY A 193 12.35 22.59 1.24
C GLY A 193 12.40 21.21 1.90
N LEU A 194 12.04 20.18 1.14
CA LEU A 194 11.99 18.80 1.64
C LEU A 194 13.35 18.31 2.12
N GLN A 195 14.43 18.60 1.37
CA GLN A 195 15.79 18.20 1.76
C GLN A 195 16.23 18.85 3.06
N ASP A 196 15.95 20.15 3.25
CA ASP A 196 16.32 20.86 4.48
C ASP A 196 15.58 20.28 5.68
N ILE A 197 14.29 19.98 5.54
CA ILE A 197 13.50 19.35 6.60
C ILE A 197 14.03 17.95 6.93
N LEU A 198 14.42 17.16 5.93
CA LEU A 198 15.07 15.86 6.15
C LEU A 198 16.40 16.00 6.90
N ASN A 199 17.26 16.92 6.46
CA ASN A 199 18.56 17.19 7.06
C ASN A 199 18.44 17.67 8.51
N GLU A 200 17.45 18.51 8.81
CA GLU A 200 17.19 18.98 10.17
C GLU A 200 16.59 17.90 11.06
N THR A 201 15.84 16.95 10.47
CA THR A 201 15.20 15.86 11.21
C THR A 201 16.19 14.74 11.53
N TRP A 202 17.08 14.41 10.60
CA TRP A 202 17.97 13.24 10.68
C TRP A 202 19.48 13.56 10.68
N GLY A 203 19.88 14.80 10.41
CA GLY A 203 21.27 15.22 10.21
C GLY A 203 21.69 15.21 8.73
N THR A 204 22.84 15.83 8.41
CA THR A 204 23.41 15.94 7.05
C THR A 204 24.25 14.73 6.62
N GLY A 205 24.20 13.63 7.37
CA GLY A 205 24.85 12.39 6.96
C GLY A 205 24.18 11.82 5.71
N GLU A 206 24.96 11.18 4.83
CA GLU A 206 24.39 10.32 3.79
C GLU A 206 23.35 9.40 4.46
N PRO A 207 22.17 9.22 3.86
CA PRO A 207 21.16 8.35 4.43
C PRO A 207 21.81 6.98 4.66
N ALA A 208 21.87 6.56 5.92
CA ALA A 208 22.07 5.15 6.21
C ALA A 208 21.05 4.40 5.35
N PRO A 209 21.45 3.37 4.57
CA PRO A 209 20.53 2.68 3.69
C PRO A 209 19.34 2.21 4.52
N THR A 210 18.18 2.81 4.27
CA THR A 210 16.95 2.47 4.98
C THR A 210 16.47 1.14 4.42
N THR A 211 17.01 0.04 4.96
CA THR A 211 16.20 -1.14 5.14
C THR A 211 15.10 -0.72 6.11
N VAL A 212 13.90 -0.48 5.59
CA VAL A 212 12.70 -0.62 6.41
C VAL A 212 12.80 -2.03 6.97
N ALA A 213 13.01 -2.14 8.27
CA ALA A 213 13.09 -3.41 8.96
C ALA A 213 11.72 -4.09 8.86
N ALA A 214 11.55 -4.88 7.79
CA ALA A 214 10.91 -6.17 7.92
C ALA A 214 11.64 -6.89 9.06
N GLU A 215 10.87 -7.46 9.99
CA GLU A 215 11.45 -8.41 10.94
C GLU A 215 12.22 -9.49 10.17
N PRO A 216 13.35 -9.98 10.70
CA PRO A 216 14.27 -10.82 9.95
C PRO A 216 13.64 -12.20 9.73
N VAL A 217 13.03 -12.39 8.56
CA VAL A 217 12.81 -13.73 8.03
C VAL A 217 14.16 -14.22 7.53
N ALA A 218 14.67 -15.25 8.19
CA ALA A 218 15.94 -15.88 7.92
C ALA A 218 16.13 -16.19 6.43
N ASP A 219 17.20 -15.61 5.88
CA ASP A 219 18.05 -16.05 4.77
C ASP A 219 17.43 -16.92 3.64
N THR A 220 17.17 -16.29 2.50
CA THR A 220 17.78 -16.57 1.17
C THR A 220 16.79 -16.25 0.03
N GLY A 221 17.02 -15.18 -0.74
CA GLY A 221 16.41 -15.04 -2.09
C GLY A 221 15.74 -13.71 -2.43
N LEU A 222 15.60 -13.50 -3.74
CA LEU A 222 14.91 -12.38 -4.41
C LEU A 222 13.50 -12.16 -3.83
N SER A 223 13.06 -10.90 -3.67
CA SER A 223 11.67 -10.59 -3.31
C SER A 223 10.70 -11.10 -4.39
N GLN A 224 9.44 -11.39 -4.05
CA GLN A 224 8.47 -11.93 -5.01
C GLN A 224 8.32 -11.06 -6.27
N PHE A 225 8.38 -9.73 -6.13
CA PHE A 225 8.37 -8.79 -7.26
C PHE A 225 9.66 -8.84 -8.08
N GLN A 226 10.83 -8.96 -7.42
CA GLN A 226 12.12 -9.09 -8.10
C GLN A 226 12.24 -10.43 -8.83
N LEU A 227 11.72 -11.50 -8.23
CA LEU A 227 11.64 -12.84 -8.80
C LEU A 227 10.75 -12.84 -10.04
N PHE A 228 9.54 -12.28 -9.94
CA PHE A 228 8.61 -12.13 -11.06
C PHE A 228 9.26 -11.40 -12.23
N ARG A 229 9.79 -10.19 -11.98
CA ARG A 229 10.40 -9.36 -13.02
C ARG A 229 11.60 -10.03 -13.70
N LYS A 230 12.41 -10.77 -12.91
CA LYS A 230 13.58 -11.48 -13.42
C LYS A 230 13.16 -12.70 -14.27
N ILE A 231 12.14 -13.44 -13.84
CA ILE A 231 11.58 -14.56 -14.61
C ILE A 231 10.96 -14.08 -15.91
N GLU A 232 10.12 -13.04 -15.87
CA GLU A 232 9.50 -12.44 -17.05
C GLU A 232 10.55 -11.99 -18.07
N LYS A 233 11.58 -11.28 -17.60
CA LYS A 233 12.70 -10.84 -18.45
C LYS A 233 13.42 -12.02 -19.11
N VAL A 234 13.76 -13.06 -18.35
CA VAL A 234 14.45 -14.24 -18.89
C VAL A 234 13.55 -15.00 -19.89
N ILE A 235 12.25 -15.09 -19.62
CA ILE A 235 11.29 -15.69 -20.53
C ILE A 235 11.26 -14.91 -21.85
N ASP A 236 11.14 -13.59 -21.82
CA ASP A 236 10.98 -12.80 -23.03
C ASP A 236 12.28 -12.63 -23.83
N GLU A 237 13.42 -12.47 -23.16
CA GLU A 237 14.70 -12.21 -23.82
C GLU A 237 15.44 -13.49 -24.22
N THR A 238 15.23 -14.61 -23.51
CA THR A 238 15.98 -15.86 -23.76
C THR A 238 15.09 -17.02 -24.19
N VAL A 239 14.02 -17.32 -23.45
CA VAL A 239 13.22 -18.54 -23.70
C VAL A 239 12.33 -18.38 -24.93
N ARG A 240 11.62 -17.26 -25.03
CA ARG A 240 10.64 -16.98 -26.08
C ARG A 240 11.27 -16.92 -27.48
N PRO A 241 12.44 -16.30 -27.71
CA PRO A 241 13.08 -16.30 -29.03
C PRO A 241 13.47 -17.72 -29.49
N VAL A 242 13.95 -18.57 -28.57
CA VAL A 242 14.30 -19.96 -28.87
C VAL A 242 13.06 -20.75 -29.28
N LEU A 243 11.98 -20.65 -28.49
CA LEU A 243 10.72 -21.34 -28.81
C LEU A 243 10.07 -20.84 -30.11
N LYS A 244 10.15 -19.54 -30.39
CA LYS A 244 9.66 -18.96 -31.65
C LYS A 244 10.45 -19.41 -32.86
N GLY A 245 11.76 -19.67 -32.70
CA GLY A 245 12.59 -20.29 -33.74
C GLY A 245 12.06 -21.64 -34.22
N ASP A 246 11.47 -22.41 -33.30
CA ASP A 246 10.86 -23.72 -33.55
C ASP A 246 9.34 -23.64 -33.85
N GLY A 247 8.79 -22.44 -34.03
CA GLY A 247 7.36 -22.24 -34.34
C GLY A 247 6.42 -22.42 -33.14
N GLY A 248 6.96 -22.40 -31.91
CA GLY A 248 6.22 -22.40 -30.66
C GLY A 248 6.26 -21.07 -29.92
N ASP A 249 5.59 -21.03 -28.79
CA ASP A 249 5.61 -19.88 -27.87
C ASP A 249 5.39 -20.37 -26.43
N ILE A 250 5.59 -19.49 -25.45
CA ILE A 250 5.36 -19.77 -24.04
C ILE A 250 4.56 -18.65 -23.40
N GLU A 251 3.65 -19.02 -22.51
CA GLU A 251 2.86 -18.10 -21.72
C GLU A 251 3.13 -18.35 -20.24
N LEU A 252 3.52 -17.32 -19.52
CA LEU A 252 3.63 -17.33 -18.07
C LEU A 252 2.23 -17.12 -17.48
N VAL A 253 1.72 -18.13 -16.78
CA VAL A 253 0.36 -18.13 -16.23
C VAL A 253 0.35 -17.62 -14.79
N ASP A 254 1.27 -18.12 -13.95
CA ASP A 254 1.33 -17.78 -12.54
C ASP A 254 2.72 -18.08 -11.93
N ILE A 255 3.04 -17.46 -10.79
CA ILE A 255 4.24 -17.75 -10.00
C ILE A 255 3.86 -17.85 -8.52
N LYS A 256 4.02 -19.05 -7.94
CA LYS A 256 3.80 -19.30 -6.51
C LYS A 256 5.10 -19.71 -5.83
N GLY A 257 5.69 -18.78 -5.10
CA GLY A 257 7.03 -18.95 -4.52
C GLY A 257 8.07 -19.21 -5.61
N TRP A 258 8.76 -20.35 -5.54
CA TRP A 258 9.73 -20.80 -6.57
C TRP A 258 9.11 -21.64 -7.69
N THR A 259 7.78 -21.82 -7.68
CA THR A 259 7.07 -22.61 -8.70
C THR A 259 6.49 -21.70 -9.77
N VAL A 260 6.91 -21.90 -11.01
CA VAL A 260 6.51 -21.12 -12.17
C VAL A 260 5.56 -21.96 -13.02
N TYR A 261 4.35 -21.46 -13.21
CA TYR A 261 3.30 -22.11 -14.00
C TYR A 261 3.31 -21.53 -15.41
N CYS A 262 3.62 -22.35 -16.40
CA CYS A 262 3.73 -21.92 -17.80
C CYS A 262 2.95 -22.86 -18.73
N ALA A 263 2.31 -22.27 -19.72
CA ALA A 263 1.66 -23.00 -20.81
C ALA A 263 2.49 -22.85 -22.10
N LEU A 264 2.79 -23.96 -22.78
CA LEU A 264 3.35 -23.91 -24.12
C LEU A 264 2.25 -23.61 -25.14
N ARG A 265 2.54 -22.73 -26.08
CA ARG A 265 1.63 -22.29 -27.15
C ARG A 265 2.24 -22.60 -28.52
N GLY A 266 1.43 -22.54 -29.57
CA GLY A 266 1.86 -22.83 -30.94
C GLY A 266 2.19 -24.30 -31.19
N MET A 267 3.17 -24.59 -32.06
CA MET A 267 3.56 -25.97 -32.39
C MET A 267 4.08 -26.75 -31.17
N CYS A 268 4.53 -26.05 -30.13
CA CYS A 268 5.00 -26.65 -28.89
C CYS A 268 3.89 -27.24 -28.01
N ALA A 269 2.61 -26.92 -28.24
CA ALA A 269 1.51 -27.44 -27.42
C ALA A 269 1.18 -28.94 -27.67
N GLY A 270 1.54 -29.48 -28.84
CA GLY A 270 1.22 -30.85 -29.25
C GLY A 270 2.43 -31.73 -29.61
N CYS A 271 3.65 -31.23 -29.42
CA CYS A 271 4.86 -31.96 -29.76
C CYS A 271 5.19 -33.03 -28.70
N MET A 272 5.60 -34.24 -29.12
CA MET A 272 6.03 -35.29 -28.18
C MET A 272 7.23 -34.86 -27.30
N GLY A 273 7.94 -33.78 -27.66
CA GLY A 273 9.01 -33.17 -26.88
C GLY A 273 8.57 -32.07 -25.90
N ALA A 274 7.30 -31.67 -25.84
CA ALA A 274 6.83 -30.51 -25.09
C ALA A 274 7.18 -30.55 -23.59
N SER A 275 6.94 -31.69 -22.94
CA SER A 275 7.29 -31.88 -21.52
C SER A 275 8.81 -31.82 -21.28
N ARG A 276 9.60 -32.30 -22.26
CA ARG A 276 11.06 -32.30 -22.20
C ARG A 276 11.64 -30.91 -22.45
N THR A 277 11.01 -30.11 -23.30
CA THR A 277 11.33 -28.69 -23.56
C THR A 277 11.08 -27.83 -22.33
N LEU A 278 9.93 -28.00 -21.65
CA LEU A 278 9.64 -27.28 -20.41
C LEU A 278 10.68 -27.57 -19.32
N GLN A 279 11.05 -28.84 -19.14
CA GLN A 279 11.96 -29.23 -18.07
C GLN A 279 13.44 -28.99 -18.40
N LEU A 280 13.88 -29.17 -19.64
CA LEU A 280 15.31 -29.06 -20.01
C LEU A 280 15.72 -27.69 -20.54
N ILE A 281 14.79 -26.91 -21.09
CA ILE A 281 15.08 -25.60 -21.67
C ILE A 281 14.54 -24.50 -20.76
N VAL A 282 13.25 -24.52 -20.43
CA VAL A 282 12.62 -23.45 -19.65
C VAL A 282 13.09 -23.48 -18.19
N GLU A 283 12.92 -24.61 -17.50
CA GLU A 283 13.33 -24.73 -16.09
C GLU A 283 14.84 -24.53 -15.92
N ARG A 284 15.65 -25.10 -16.82
CA ARG A 284 17.11 -24.95 -16.77
C ARG A 284 17.54 -23.49 -16.96
N THR A 285 17.01 -22.81 -17.98
CA THR A 285 17.35 -21.40 -18.24
C THR A 285 16.94 -20.51 -17.06
N LEU A 286 15.77 -20.77 -16.47
CA LEU A 286 15.32 -20.04 -15.28
C LEU A 286 16.21 -20.35 -14.07
N LYS A 287 16.63 -21.60 -13.85
CA LYS A 287 17.59 -21.93 -12.78
C LYS A 287 18.93 -21.23 -12.97
N ASP A 288 19.47 -21.26 -14.19
CA ASP A 288 20.78 -20.71 -14.51
C ASP A 288 20.80 -19.18 -14.41
N GLN A 289 19.74 -18.50 -14.84
CA GLN A 289 19.71 -17.04 -14.90
C GLN A 289 19.01 -16.38 -13.70
N VAL A 290 18.08 -17.07 -13.04
CA VAL A 290 17.24 -16.50 -11.98
C VAL A 290 17.66 -17.02 -10.60
N ASP A 291 17.39 -18.30 -10.31
CA ASP A 291 17.70 -18.98 -9.03
C ASP A 291 17.52 -20.52 -9.16
N GLU A 292 18.43 -21.31 -8.60
CA GLU A 292 18.45 -22.78 -8.70
C GLU A 292 17.19 -23.46 -8.11
N ARG A 293 16.48 -22.77 -7.21
CA ARG A 293 15.27 -23.30 -6.56
C ARG A 293 14.04 -23.37 -7.46
N ILE A 294 14.09 -22.75 -8.64
CA ILE A 294 12.94 -22.64 -9.53
C ILE A 294 12.49 -24.00 -10.05
N ARG A 295 11.17 -24.24 -10.05
CA ARG A 295 10.54 -25.40 -10.68
C ARG A 295 9.50 -24.93 -11.67
N VAL A 296 9.47 -25.52 -12.86
CA VAL A 296 8.47 -25.17 -13.89
C VAL A 296 7.41 -26.25 -13.96
N VAL A 297 6.15 -25.85 -13.83
CA VAL A 297 4.99 -26.74 -13.90
C VAL A 297 4.17 -26.41 -15.16
N PRO A 298 3.92 -27.39 -16.05
CA PRO A 298 2.99 -27.21 -17.15
C PRO A 298 1.56 -27.01 -16.64
N VAL A 299 0.82 -26.10 -17.28
CA VAL A 299 -0.62 -25.87 -17.10
C VAL A 299 -1.34 -25.83 -18.44
#